data_AF-A0A537J8E6-F1
#
_entry.id   AF-A0A537J8E6-F1
#
_cell.length_a   1.000
_cell.length_b   1.000
_cell.length_c   1.000
_cell.angle_alpha   90.00
_cell.angle_beta   90.00
_cell.angle_gamma   90.00
#
_symmetry.space_group_name_H-M   'P 1'
#
loop_
_entity.id
_entity.type
_entity.pdbx_description
1 polymer ?
#
loop_
_entity_poly.entity_id
_entity_poly.type
_entity_poly.pdbx_seq_one_letter_code
_entity_poly.pdbx_strand_id
1 'polypeptide(L)'
;MKEHERTNQHQRTWMTKSLSKGQSTLKLSSIDDSMDDEAVWICIQCAWLLATEHIAIHKFGKILESHLSNLGYSPNSYDDDHTAWELIEMLGQYFRKLLRNKVMASPYYGISVDETTDASMMTQLILYIKYLERNGDGDLVVVVKFLDLVTPESGTAESITVNFSIFSTNDRMQYIKS
;
A
#
# COMPACT_ATOMS: atom_id res chain seq x y z
N MET A 1 8.74 29.42 -46.28
CA MET A 1 9.64 29.69 -45.14
C MET A 1 8.82 30.31 -44.03
N LYS A 2 8.33 29.50 -43.09
CA LYS A 2 7.57 29.93 -41.92
C LYS A 2 8.27 29.33 -40.70
N GLU A 3 9.21 30.07 -40.12
CA GLU A 3 9.91 29.63 -38.92
C GLU A 3 10.49 30.82 -38.14
N HIS A 4 9.64 31.77 -37.72
CA HIS A 4 10.11 32.89 -36.88
C HIS A 4 9.06 33.46 -35.89
N GLU A 5 8.08 32.66 -35.44
CA GLU A 5 7.11 33.12 -34.41
C GLU A 5 6.79 32.05 -33.34
N ARG A 6 7.79 31.28 -32.88
CA ARG A 6 7.63 30.40 -31.71
C ARG A 6 8.83 30.39 -30.76
N THR A 7 9.28 31.56 -30.29
CA THR A 7 10.30 31.61 -29.23
C THR A 7 10.33 32.97 -28.54
N ASN A 8 9.28 33.33 -27.78
CA ASN A 8 9.38 34.41 -26.78
C ASN A 8 8.30 34.38 -25.68
N GLN A 9 7.22 33.60 -25.84
CA GLN A 9 6.11 33.59 -24.87
C GLN A 9 6.28 32.56 -23.72
N HIS A 10 7.25 31.63 -23.80
CA HIS A 10 7.50 30.63 -22.75
C HIS A 10 8.62 30.99 -21.76
N GLN A 11 9.42 32.04 -22.02
CA GLN A 11 10.51 32.43 -21.11
C GLN A 11 10.12 33.49 -20.07
N ARG A 12 8.97 34.18 -20.23
CA ARG A 12 8.57 35.27 -19.33
C ARG A 12 7.70 34.86 -18.14
N THR A 13 7.12 33.66 -18.13
CA THR A 13 6.24 33.23 -17.04
C THR A 13 7.00 32.68 -15.81
N TRP A 14 8.31 32.43 -15.93
CA TRP A 14 9.13 31.86 -14.85
C TRP A 14 9.83 32.90 -13.96
N MET A 15 9.72 34.21 -14.22
CA MET A 15 10.52 35.23 -13.52
C MET A 15 9.78 36.19 -12.59
N THR A 16 8.48 36.01 -12.29
CA THR A 16 7.81 36.88 -11.30
C THR A 16 6.69 36.16 -10.55
N LYS A 17 7.05 35.21 -9.69
CA LYS A 17 6.34 35.02 -8.42
C LYS A 17 7.33 35.33 -7.30
N SER A 18 7.40 36.60 -6.90
CA SER A 18 8.16 36.96 -5.70
C SER A 18 7.46 36.31 -4.52
N LEU A 19 8.18 35.46 -3.79
CA LEU A 19 7.71 34.87 -2.54
C LEU A 19 7.31 35.99 -1.56
N SER A 20 6.19 35.82 -0.87
CA SER A 20 5.74 36.77 0.15
C SER A 20 6.71 36.78 1.34
N LYS A 21 6.80 37.91 2.06
CA LYS A 21 7.68 38.08 3.23
C LYS A 21 7.41 36.94 4.24
N GLY A 22 8.38 36.05 4.40
CA GLY A 22 8.32 34.90 5.31
C GLY A 22 8.37 33.53 4.63
N GLN A 23 8.25 33.43 3.30
CA GLN A 23 8.43 32.18 2.59
C GLN A 23 9.86 32.04 2.06
N SER A 24 10.56 30.98 2.50
CA SER A 24 11.84 30.56 1.92
C SER A 24 11.59 29.56 0.79
N THR A 25 12.35 29.67 -0.29
CA THR A 25 12.38 28.65 -1.33
C THR A 25 12.96 27.38 -0.72
N LEU A 26 12.20 26.29 -0.70
CA LEU A 26 12.69 24.99 -0.27
C LEU A 26 13.80 24.56 -1.23
N LYS A 27 15.05 24.67 -0.80
CA LYS A 27 16.20 24.19 -1.57
C LYS A 27 16.22 22.67 -1.43
N LEU A 28 15.57 21.97 -2.37
CA LEU A 28 15.56 20.51 -2.41
C LEU A 28 17.00 19.94 -2.45
N SER A 29 17.93 20.68 -3.08
CA SER A 29 19.36 20.33 -3.15
C SER A 29 20.16 20.55 -1.85
N SER A 30 19.53 21.12 -0.80
CA SER A 30 20.14 21.23 0.54
C SER A 30 19.45 20.32 1.57
N ILE A 31 18.46 19.55 1.13
CA ILE A 31 18.03 18.37 1.86
C ILE A 31 19.08 17.32 1.51
N ASP A 32 19.89 16.96 2.49
CA ASP A 32 20.76 15.80 2.38
C ASP A 32 19.86 14.57 2.26
N ASP A 33 19.56 14.18 1.02
CA ASP A 33 18.72 13.04 0.66
C ASP A 33 19.55 11.75 0.68
N SER A 34 20.66 11.74 1.42
CA SER A 34 21.32 10.52 1.86
C SER A 34 20.72 10.10 3.20
N MET A 35 19.47 9.64 3.14
CA MET A 35 18.94 8.84 4.23
C MET A 35 19.83 7.60 4.36
N ASP A 36 20.34 7.31 5.56
CA ASP A 36 20.79 5.97 5.88
C ASP A 36 19.55 5.06 5.75
N ASP A 37 19.45 4.34 4.63
CA ASP A 37 18.33 3.48 4.22
C ASP A 37 17.88 2.52 5.33
N GLU A 38 18.79 2.19 6.26
CA GLU A 38 18.60 1.19 7.31
C GLU A 38 17.48 1.57 8.29
N ALA A 39 17.37 2.84 8.72
CA ALA A 39 16.36 3.23 9.70
C ALA A 39 14.93 3.11 9.14
N VAL A 40 14.73 3.49 7.87
CA VAL A 40 13.44 3.32 7.19
C VAL A 40 13.15 1.86 6.92
N TRP A 41 14.17 1.09 6.54
CA TRP A 41 14.03 -0.34 6.38
C TRP A 41 13.57 -1.01 7.69
N ILE A 42 14.13 -0.61 8.82
CA ILE A 42 13.71 -1.07 10.15
C ILE A 42 12.26 -0.67 10.44
N CYS A 43 11.83 0.55 10.10
CA CYS A 43 10.42 0.95 10.23
C CYS A 43 9.49 0.00 9.45
N ILE A 44 9.82 -0.29 8.19
CA ILE A 44 9.05 -1.22 7.33
C ILE A 44 9.04 -2.62 7.93
N GLN A 45 10.20 -3.11 8.40
CA GLN A 45 10.32 -4.43 9.02
C GLN A 45 9.53 -4.54 10.33
N CYS A 46 9.51 -3.49 11.16
CA CYS A 46 8.69 -3.48 12.37
C CYS A 46 7.21 -3.54 12.02
N ALA A 47 6.74 -2.75 11.05
CA ALA A 47 5.35 -2.80 10.60
C ALA A 47 4.98 -4.18 10.02
N TRP A 48 5.89 -4.80 9.26
CA TRP A 48 5.73 -6.17 8.77
C TRP A 48 5.63 -7.19 9.91
N LEU A 49 6.52 -7.10 10.91
CA LEU A 49 6.52 -7.97 12.09
C LEU A 49 5.17 -7.90 12.83
N LEU A 50 4.61 -6.69 12.97
CA LEU A 50 3.29 -6.50 13.58
C LEU A 50 2.22 -7.32 12.85
N ALA A 51 2.23 -7.25 11.52
CA ALA A 51 1.26 -7.93 10.67
C ALA A 51 1.43 -9.46 10.66
N THR A 52 2.67 -9.98 10.68
CA THR A 52 2.93 -11.43 10.61
C THR A 52 2.81 -12.15 11.94
N GLU A 53 3.15 -11.49 13.05
CA GLU A 53 3.15 -12.09 14.39
C GLU A 53 1.87 -11.79 15.19
N HIS A 54 0.84 -11.23 14.53
CA HIS A 54 -0.44 -10.85 15.15
C HIS A 54 -0.27 -9.92 16.37
N ILE A 55 0.67 -8.98 16.28
CA ILE A 55 0.95 -8.03 17.36
C ILE A 55 0.05 -6.80 17.19
N ALA A 56 -0.53 -6.32 18.29
CA ALA A 56 -1.37 -5.13 18.28
C ALA A 56 -0.58 -3.88 17.83
N ILE A 57 -1.21 -3.06 16.98
CA ILE A 57 -0.56 -1.91 16.31
C ILE A 57 0.00 -0.87 17.28
N HIS A 58 -0.66 -0.64 18.42
CA HIS A 58 -0.18 0.28 19.46
C HIS A 58 1.19 -0.09 20.09
N LYS A 59 1.75 -1.26 19.73
CA LYS A 59 3.10 -1.66 20.14
C LYS A 59 4.17 -1.22 19.15
N PHE A 60 3.80 -0.64 18.01
CA PHE A 60 4.72 -0.25 16.94
C PHE A 60 5.85 0.64 17.45
N GLY A 61 5.54 1.79 18.04
CA GLY A 61 6.56 2.74 18.52
C GLY A 61 7.56 2.11 19.49
N LYS A 62 7.10 1.24 20.41
CA LYS A 62 7.99 0.54 21.36
C LYS A 62 8.91 -0.47 20.68
N ILE A 63 8.40 -1.20 19.68
CA ILE A 63 9.20 -2.16 18.92
C ILE A 63 10.23 -1.39 18.08
N LEU A 64 9.80 -0.32 17.42
CA LEU A 64 10.67 0.53 16.62
C LEU A 64 11.78 1.16 17.47
N GLU A 65 11.43 1.76 18.61
CA GLU A 65 12.39 2.34 19.56
C GLU A 65 13.41 1.29 20.01
N SER A 66 12.96 0.08 20.34
CA SER A 66 13.86 -1.01 20.74
C SER A 66 14.84 -1.39 19.63
N HIS A 67 14.38 -1.49 18.38
CA HIS A 67 15.25 -1.86 17.25
C HIS A 67 16.22 -0.74 16.87
N LEU A 68 15.75 0.51 16.81
CA LEU A 68 16.58 1.67 16.46
C LEU A 68 17.63 1.97 17.54
N SER A 69 17.25 1.92 18.83
CA SER A 69 18.17 2.19 19.94
C SER A 69 19.33 1.19 19.99
N ASN A 70 19.07 -0.08 19.65
CA ASN A 70 20.11 -1.12 19.56
C ASN A 70 21.16 -0.83 18.49
N LEU A 71 20.85 0.04 17.53
CA LEU A 71 21.72 0.43 16.43
C LEU A 71 22.25 1.87 16.57
N GLY A 72 21.97 2.52 17.70
CA GLY A 72 22.41 3.89 17.98
C GLY A 72 21.54 4.98 17.34
N TYR A 73 20.37 4.62 16.81
CA TYR A 73 19.40 5.57 16.25
C TYR A 73 18.33 5.96 17.29
N SER A 74 17.72 7.13 17.10
CA SER A 74 16.57 7.61 17.89
C SER A 74 15.36 7.79 16.98
N PRO A 75 14.19 7.20 17.31
CA PRO A 75 12.95 7.47 16.58
C PRO A 75 12.50 8.91 16.87
N ASN A 76 12.85 9.85 16.00
CA ASN A 76 12.43 11.25 16.13
C ASN A 76 11.17 11.56 15.29
N SER A 77 10.70 10.58 14.52
CA SER A 77 9.57 10.67 13.58
C SER A 77 9.13 9.26 13.18
N TYR A 78 7.89 9.11 12.69
CA TYR A 78 7.37 7.85 12.12
C TYR A 78 7.28 6.68 13.11
N ASP A 79 6.95 6.96 14.37
CA ASP A 79 6.88 5.99 15.48
C ASP A 79 5.45 5.75 16.00
N ASP A 80 4.44 6.36 15.36
CA ASP A 80 3.05 6.27 15.78
C ASP A 80 2.25 5.17 15.05
N ASP A 81 1.08 4.87 15.61
CA ASP A 81 0.15 3.88 15.06
C ASP A 81 -0.34 4.25 13.66
N HIS A 82 -0.43 5.54 13.34
CA HIS A 82 -0.83 6.01 12.03
C HIS A 82 0.18 5.61 10.97
N THR A 83 1.47 5.86 11.23
CA THR A 83 2.57 5.43 10.38
C THR A 83 2.57 3.92 10.20
N ALA A 84 2.37 3.15 11.29
CA ALA A 84 2.29 1.70 11.22
C ALA A 84 1.17 1.24 10.26
N TRP A 85 -0.02 1.86 10.35
CA TRP A 85 -1.13 1.58 9.44
C TRP A 85 -0.79 1.90 7.99
N GLU A 86 -0.24 3.08 7.70
CA GLU A 86 0.16 3.46 6.34
C GLU A 86 1.17 2.46 5.74
N LEU A 87 2.16 2.02 6.53
CA LEU A 87 3.13 1.00 6.11
C LEU A 87 2.44 -0.34 5.82
N ILE A 88 1.56 -0.79 6.71
CA ILE A 88 0.79 -2.03 6.52
C ILE A 88 -0.09 -1.95 5.27
N GLU A 89 -0.76 -0.83 5.03
CA GLU A 89 -1.57 -0.61 3.84
C GLU A 89 -0.74 -0.65 2.56
N MET A 90 0.42 0.02 2.53
CA MET A 90 1.33 -0.01 1.39
C MET A 90 1.82 -1.43 1.09
N LEU A 91 2.23 -2.19 2.11
CA LEU A 91 2.61 -3.60 1.97
C LEU A 91 1.44 -4.44 1.45
N GLY A 92 0.24 -4.23 2.01
CA GLY A 92 -0.99 -4.88 1.58
C GLY A 92 -1.31 -4.62 0.11
N GLN A 93 -1.22 -3.37 -0.35
CA GLN A 93 -1.41 -2.99 -1.75
C GLN A 93 -0.40 -3.67 -2.68
N TYR A 94 0.87 -3.73 -2.27
CA TYR A 94 1.91 -4.43 -3.02
C TYR A 94 1.58 -5.94 -3.17
N PHE A 95 1.23 -6.62 -2.09
CA PHE A 95 0.87 -8.05 -2.15
C PHE A 95 -0.42 -8.30 -2.94
N ARG A 96 -1.43 -7.41 -2.84
CA ARG A 96 -2.63 -7.46 -3.68
C ARG A 96 -2.29 -7.34 -5.17
N LYS A 97 -1.38 -6.44 -5.53
CA LYS A 97 -0.90 -6.30 -6.92
C LYS A 97 -0.17 -7.55 -7.41
N LEU A 98 0.70 -8.13 -6.59
CA LEU A 98 1.37 -9.40 -6.92
C LEU A 98 0.36 -10.54 -7.15
N LEU A 99 -0.62 -10.67 -6.24
CA LEU A 99 -1.67 -11.67 -6.36
C LEU A 99 -2.48 -11.47 -7.64
N ARG A 100 -2.89 -10.23 -7.93
CA ARG A 100 -3.60 -9.87 -9.16
C ARG A 100 -2.81 -10.28 -10.41
N ASN A 101 -1.52 -9.97 -10.46
CA ASN A 101 -0.68 -10.32 -11.60
C ASN A 101 -0.60 -11.84 -11.82
N LYS A 102 -0.48 -12.62 -10.72
CA LYS A 102 -0.47 -14.09 -10.80
C LYS A 102 -1.80 -14.66 -11.28
N VAL A 103 -2.92 -14.14 -10.78
CA VAL A 103 -4.26 -14.56 -11.19
C VAL A 103 -4.50 -14.25 -12.67
N MET A 104 -4.10 -13.05 -13.14
CA MET A 104 -4.25 -12.65 -14.55
C MET A 104 -3.37 -13.46 -15.50
N ALA A 105 -2.23 -13.97 -15.03
CA ALA A 105 -1.36 -14.86 -15.81
C ALA A 105 -1.87 -16.32 -15.83
N SER A 106 -2.81 -16.68 -14.96
CA SER A 106 -3.35 -18.04 -14.89
C SER A 106 -4.37 -18.29 -16.00
N PRO A 107 -4.34 -19.46 -16.66
CA PRO A 107 -5.38 -19.84 -17.61
C PRO A 107 -6.76 -20.07 -16.96
N TYR A 108 -6.79 -20.35 -15.65
CA TYR A 108 -8.01 -20.59 -14.89
C TYR A 108 -7.92 -20.00 -13.49
N TYR A 109 -9.00 -19.41 -13.01
CA TYR A 109 -9.13 -19.04 -11.62
C TYR A 109 -10.55 -19.30 -11.11
N GLY A 110 -10.69 -19.46 -9.81
CA GLY A 110 -11.95 -19.61 -9.11
C GLY A 110 -11.91 -18.90 -7.77
N ILE A 111 -13.07 -18.49 -7.28
CA ILE A 111 -13.22 -17.86 -5.97
C ILE A 111 -14.03 -18.82 -5.11
N SER A 112 -13.57 -19.06 -3.89
CA SER A 112 -14.27 -19.84 -2.88
C SER A 112 -14.62 -18.90 -1.73
N VAL A 113 -15.84 -19.02 -1.23
CA VAL A 113 -16.33 -18.22 -0.10
C VAL A 113 -16.68 -19.20 1.00
N ASP A 114 -16.18 -18.93 2.21
CA ASP A 114 -16.45 -19.71 3.41
C ASP A 114 -17.11 -18.81 4.45
N GLU A 115 -18.21 -19.27 5.04
CA GLU A 115 -18.91 -18.51 6.08
C GLU A 115 -18.33 -18.89 7.44
N THR A 116 -17.91 -17.89 8.20
CA THR A 116 -17.52 -18.05 9.59
C THR A 116 -18.38 -17.15 10.47
N THR A 117 -18.81 -17.66 11.61
CA THR A 117 -19.54 -16.89 12.62
C THR A 117 -18.59 -16.66 13.79
N ASP A 118 -18.28 -15.41 14.10
CA ASP A 118 -17.57 -15.10 15.34
C ASP A 118 -18.51 -15.31 16.54
N ALA A 119 -17.97 -15.58 17.72
CA ALA A 119 -18.73 -15.75 18.96
C ALA A 119 -19.60 -14.53 19.31
N SER A 120 -19.35 -13.38 18.66
CA SER A 120 -20.13 -12.13 18.73
C SER A 120 -21.41 -12.10 17.86
N MET A 121 -21.81 -13.20 17.22
CA MET A 121 -22.96 -13.33 16.30
C MET A 121 -22.84 -12.57 14.97
N MET A 122 -21.66 -12.03 14.61
CA MET A 122 -21.45 -11.43 13.29
C MET A 122 -21.07 -12.50 12.26
N THR A 123 -21.86 -12.59 11.19
CA THR A 123 -21.51 -13.36 9.99
C THR A 123 -20.33 -12.69 9.30
N GLN A 124 -19.28 -13.45 9.02
CA GLN A 124 -18.14 -13.03 8.22
C GLN A 124 -17.93 -14.03 7.08
N LEU A 125 -17.52 -13.53 5.93
CA LEU A 125 -17.22 -14.32 4.75
C LEU A 125 -15.72 -14.25 4.49
N ILE A 126 -15.06 -15.41 4.54
CA ILE A 126 -13.67 -15.56 4.16
C ILE A 126 -13.62 -15.87 2.67
N LEU A 127 -12.92 -15.04 1.90
CA LEU A 127 -12.76 -15.23 0.48
C LEU A 127 -11.38 -15.81 0.19
N TYR A 128 -11.36 -16.86 -0.62
CA TYR A 128 -10.15 -17.46 -1.16
C TYR A 128 -10.16 -17.37 -2.68
N ILE A 129 -9.00 -17.12 -3.26
CA ILE A 129 -8.78 -17.26 -4.70
C ILE A 129 -7.93 -18.49 -5.00
N LYS A 130 -8.37 -19.25 -5.99
CA LYS A 130 -7.71 -20.45 -6.51
C LYS A 130 -7.28 -20.18 -7.94
N TYR A 131 -6.03 -20.43 -8.30
CA TYR A 131 -5.52 -20.24 -9.67
C TYR A 131 -4.44 -21.28 -9.99
N LEU A 132 -4.09 -21.41 -11.27
CA LEU A 132 -3.00 -22.27 -11.72
C LEU A 132 -1.72 -21.46 -11.90
N GLU A 133 -0.62 -21.95 -11.36
CA GLU A 133 0.72 -21.38 -11.56
C GLU A 133 1.66 -22.49 -12.07
N ARG A 134 2.66 -22.14 -12.88
CA ARG A 134 3.69 -23.10 -13.28
C ARG A 134 4.72 -23.21 -12.15
N ASN A 135 5.02 -24.43 -11.72
CA ASN A 135 6.13 -24.68 -10.81
C ASN A 135 7.49 -24.61 -11.53
N GLY A 136 8.59 -24.84 -10.81
CA GLY A 136 9.95 -24.83 -11.38
C GLY A 136 10.19 -25.87 -12.48
N ASP A 137 9.38 -26.93 -12.52
CA ASP A 137 9.43 -28.01 -13.51
C ASP A 137 8.53 -27.74 -14.72
N GLY A 138 7.76 -26.64 -14.70
CA GLY A 138 6.85 -26.22 -15.76
C GLY A 138 5.43 -26.77 -15.66
N ASP A 139 5.14 -27.61 -14.67
CA ASP A 139 3.82 -28.20 -14.42
C ASP A 139 2.85 -27.18 -13.83
N LEU A 140 1.57 -27.26 -14.23
CA LEU A 140 0.51 -26.44 -13.65
C LEU A 140 0.08 -27.00 -12.29
N VAL A 141 0.22 -26.18 -11.25
CA VAL A 141 -0.19 -26.51 -9.89
C VAL A 141 -1.30 -25.57 -9.41
N VAL A 142 -2.23 -26.10 -8.60
CA VAL A 142 -3.28 -25.30 -7.98
C VAL A 142 -2.72 -24.54 -6.79
N VAL A 143 -2.87 -23.23 -6.81
CA VAL A 143 -2.50 -22.32 -5.72
C VAL A 143 -3.77 -21.75 -5.11
N VAL A 144 -3.89 -21.82 -3.78
CA VAL A 144 -4.99 -21.22 -3.00
C VAL A 144 -4.41 -20.11 -2.14
N LYS A 145 -5.01 -18.91 -2.19
CA LYS A 145 -4.62 -17.75 -1.39
C LYS A 145 -5.83 -17.11 -0.74
N PHE A 146 -5.66 -16.59 0.47
CA PHE A 146 -6.61 -15.66 1.08
C PHE A 146 -6.73 -14.43 0.19
N LEU A 147 -7.97 -13.96 -0.02
CA LEU A 147 -8.28 -12.79 -0.82
C LEU A 147 -8.80 -11.65 0.04
N ASP A 148 -9.82 -11.91 0.86
CA ASP A 148 -10.41 -10.89 1.72
C ASP A 148 -11.27 -11.49 2.85
N LEU A 149 -11.61 -10.66 3.83
CA LEU A 149 -12.59 -10.95 4.87
C LEU A 149 -13.69 -9.89 4.79
N VAL A 150 -14.90 -10.32 4.46
CA VAL A 150 -16.04 -9.42 4.26
C VAL A 150 -17.08 -9.66 5.35
N THR A 151 -17.52 -8.60 6.01
CA THR A 151 -18.67 -8.65 6.93
C THR A 151 -19.91 -8.19 6.17
N PRO A 152 -20.76 -9.11 5.65
CA PRO A 152 -21.95 -8.71 4.93
C PRO A 152 -22.95 -7.99 5.84
N GLU A 153 -23.65 -7.00 5.31
CA GLU A 153 -24.67 -6.24 6.05
C GLU A 153 -25.91 -7.09 6.38
N SER A 154 -26.17 -8.16 5.61
CA SER A 154 -27.23 -9.13 5.85
C SER A 154 -26.90 -10.50 5.24
N GLY A 155 -27.66 -11.54 5.60
CA GLY A 155 -27.55 -12.89 5.00
C GLY A 155 -28.25 -13.04 3.64
N THR A 156 -28.68 -11.94 3.01
CA THR A 156 -29.31 -11.98 1.68
C THR A 156 -28.26 -12.07 0.57
N ALA A 157 -28.62 -12.67 -0.56
CA ALA A 157 -27.71 -12.79 -1.71
C ALA A 157 -27.23 -11.42 -2.23
N GLU A 158 -28.03 -10.37 -2.11
CA GLU A 158 -27.67 -9.00 -2.52
C GLU A 158 -26.58 -8.39 -1.64
N SER A 159 -26.60 -8.66 -0.33
CA SER A 159 -25.59 -8.20 0.62
C SER A 159 -24.26 -8.95 0.52
N ILE A 160 -24.24 -10.09 -0.17
CA ILE A 160 -23.03 -10.87 -0.49
C ILE A 160 -22.43 -10.39 -1.83
N THR A 161 -22.65 -9.12 -2.20
CA THR A 161 -21.97 -8.52 -3.34
C THR A 161 -20.54 -8.19 -2.94
N VAL A 162 -19.61 -9.10 -3.24
CA VAL A 162 -18.18 -8.86 -3.06
C VAL A 162 -17.75 -7.75 -4.01
N ASN A 163 -17.28 -6.63 -3.46
CA ASN A 163 -16.72 -5.54 -4.26
C ASN A 163 -15.36 -5.98 -4.82
N PHE A 164 -15.37 -6.51 -6.04
CA PHE A 164 -14.16 -6.92 -6.77
C PHE A 164 -13.33 -5.75 -7.29
N SER A 165 -13.43 -4.57 -6.69
CA SER A 165 -12.56 -3.41 -6.98
C SER A 165 -11.08 -3.76 -6.88
N ILE A 166 -10.71 -4.81 -6.14
CA ILE A 166 -9.38 -5.43 -6.09
C ILE A 166 -8.84 -5.80 -7.49
N PHE A 167 -9.71 -6.12 -8.44
CA PHE A 167 -9.35 -6.42 -9.83
C PHE A 167 -9.57 -5.24 -10.78
N SER A 168 -10.24 -4.18 -10.32
CA SER A 168 -10.50 -2.97 -11.10
C SER A 168 -9.19 -2.27 -11.45
N THR A 169 -9.04 -1.90 -12.73
CA THR A 169 -7.86 -1.27 -13.33
C THR A 169 -7.69 0.21 -12.96
N ASN A 170 -8.41 0.74 -11.97
CA ASN A 170 -8.35 2.15 -11.63
C ASN A 170 -7.12 2.51 -10.78
N ASP A 171 -5.94 2.45 -11.42
CA ASP A 171 -4.74 3.24 -11.07
C ASP A 171 -4.97 4.73 -11.37
N ARG A 172 -6.14 5.26 -11.00
CA ARG A 172 -6.37 6.70 -10.94
C ARG A 172 -6.20 7.10 -9.49
N MET A 173 -4.97 7.48 -9.16
CA MET A 173 -4.64 8.48 -8.14
C MET A 173 -5.82 9.45 -7.98
N GLN A 174 -6.63 9.24 -6.94
CA GLN A 174 -7.61 10.23 -6.54
C GLN A 174 -6.82 11.36 -5.93
N TYR A 175 -6.43 12.32 -6.76
CA TYR A 175 -6.02 13.63 -6.29
C TYR A 175 -7.16 14.18 -5.45
N ILE A 176 -6.94 14.23 -4.14
CA ILE A 176 -7.75 14.99 -3.19
C ILE A 176 -7.78 16.42 -3.73
N LYS A 177 -8.95 16.84 -4.21
CA LYS A 177 -9.22 18.25 -4.49
C LYS A 177 -9.32 18.96 -3.14
N SER A 178 -8.40 19.87 -2.92
CA SER A 178 -8.51 21.01 -2.00
C SER A 178 -9.78 21.81 -2.24
#